data_AF-A0A846MLS9-F1
#
_entry.id   AF-A0A846MLS9-F1
#
_cell.length_a   1.000
_cell.length_b   1.000
_cell.length_c   1.000
_cell.angle_alpha   90.00
_cell.angle_beta   90.00
_cell.angle_gamma   90.00
#
_symmetry.space_group_name_H-M   'P 1'
#
loop_
_entity.id
_entity.type
_entity.pdbx_description
1 polymer ?
#
loop_
_entity_poly.entity_id
_entity_poly.type
_entity_poly.pdbx_seq_one_letter_code
_entity_poly.pdbx_strand_id
1 'polypeptide(L)'
;MQKNVSYTDVAKQLEKRFATKIDLEKHKTLIGQSMSRLANPYKKQKWSFGKVVGDQFVLNDDILEITQNTEFYQYLKDRIDYGIIEFRRTYHPERFLAKGEKLVLYQNYTRNDLIFLFEAGVKEGSWREGVSRAGNHYFLFVNLNKSEKVEEHLQYKDYFIDQRHFHWQSQNQTSHESSVGQNYIYHKERGIHIHLFVRKFDQMHGMTLPFMYLGEVDYVSSYGDKPMNIKWRLHHPVPEDLYIDLIR
;
A
#
# COMPACT_ATOMS: atom_id res chain seq x y z
N MET A 1 -24.62 1.62 -19.53
CA MET A 1 -23.35 2.14 -18.97
C MET A 1 -23.30 3.65 -19.24
N GLN A 2 -22.81 4.47 -18.30
CA GLN A 2 -22.73 5.93 -18.47
C GLN A 2 -21.44 6.30 -19.22
N LYS A 3 -21.52 7.16 -20.25
CA LYS A 3 -20.34 7.57 -21.04
C LYS A 3 -19.41 8.53 -20.30
N ASN A 4 -19.96 9.52 -19.62
CA ASN A 4 -19.21 10.55 -18.89
C ASN A 4 -19.44 10.39 -17.40
N VAL A 5 -18.41 10.12 -16.61
CA VAL A 5 -18.50 9.88 -15.17
C VAL A 5 -17.73 10.97 -14.42
N SER A 6 -18.42 11.74 -13.59
CA SER A 6 -17.80 12.75 -12.72
C SER A 6 -17.33 12.17 -11.38
N TYR A 7 -16.52 12.91 -10.64
CA TYR A 7 -16.17 12.52 -9.26
C TYR A 7 -17.40 12.36 -8.36
N THR A 8 -18.41 13.22 -8.55
CA THR A 8 -19.69 13.16 -7.84
C THR A 8 -20.45 11.88 -8.15
N ASP A 9 -20.42 11.41 -9.40
CA ASP A 9 -21.07 10.16 -9.79
C ASP A 9 -20.40 8.95 -9.10
N VAL A 10 -19.06 8.96 -9.04
CA VAL A 10 -18.30 7.92 -8.33
C VAL A 10 -18.65 7.93 -6.84
N ALA A 11 -18.61 9.10 -6.19
CA ALA A 11 -18.94 9.22 -4.77
C ALA A 11 -20.35 8.69 -4.47
N LYS A 12 -21.37 9.13 -5.23
CA LYS A 12 -22.76 8.66 -5.06
C LYS A 12 -22.90 7.16 -5.24
N GLN A 13 -22.18 6.56 -6.19
CA GLN A 13 -22.22 5.10 -6.37
C GLN A 13 -21.56 4.36 -5.22
N LEU A 14 -20.45 4.87 -4.68
CA LEU A 14 -19.80 4.29 -3.50
C LEU A 14 -20.71 4.42 -2.26
N GLU A 15 -21.36 5.57 -2.05
CA GLU A 15 -22.33 5.77 -0.97
C GLU A 15 -23.48 4.76 -1.06
N LYS A 16 -24.07 4.61 -2.25
CA LYS A 16 -25.14 3.64 -2.48
C LYS A 16 -24.69 2.21 -2.21
N ARG A 17 -23.49 1.84 -2.66
CA ARG A 17 -23.00 0.47 -2.51
C ARG A 17 -22.63 0.15 -1.08
N PHE A 18 -21.95 1.05 -0.38
CA PHE A 18 -21.42 0.77 0.96
C PHE A 18 -22.27 1.29 2.11
N ALA A 19 -23.34 2.04 1.83
CA ALA A 19 -24.17 2.70 2.83
C ALA A 19 -23.36 3.60 3.79
N THR A 20 -22.30 4.21 3.26
CA THR A 20 -21.37 5.08 4.01
C THR A 20 -21.28 6.42 3.29
N LYS A 21 -21.44 7.53 4.03
CA LYS A 21 -21.27 8.88 3.48
C LYS A 21 -19.83 9.09 3.00
N ILE A 22 -19.67 9.63 1.79
CA ILE A 22 -18.36 9.90 1.21
C ILE A 22 -18.08 11.39 1.25
N ASP A 23 -16.99 11.76 1.93
CA ASP A 23 -16.45 13.11 1.87
C ASP A 23 -15.66 13.28 0.57
N LEU A 24 -16.28 13.91 -0.42
CA LEU A 24 -15.71 14.05 -1.75
C LEU A 24 -14.37 14.80 -1.72
N GLU A 25 -14.22 15.83 -0.88
CA GLU A 25 -12.98 16.61 -0.82
C GLU A 25 -11.80 15.76 -0.34
N LYS A 26 -12.04 14.83 0.61
CA LYS A 26 -11.01 13.89 1.07
C LYS A 26 -10.62 12.84 0.04
N HIS A 27 -11.54 12.45 -0.84
CA HIS A 27 -11.33 11.35 -1.78
C HIS A 27 -11.11 11.80 -3.24
N LYS A 28 -11.25 13.10 -3.54
CA LYS A 28 -11.16 13.66 -4.90
C LYS A 28 -9.88 13.24 -5.61
N THR A 29 -8.74 13.33 -4.93
CA THR A 29 -7.44 12.94 -5.49
C THR A 29 -7.37 11.46 -5.82
N LEU A 30 -7.82 10.57 -4.93
CA LEU A 30 -7.83 9.12 -5.16
C LEU A 30 -8.75 8.73 -6.33
N ILE A 31 -9.92 9.38 -6.44
CA ILE A 31 -10.82 9.19 -7.57
C ILE A 31 -10.15 9.66 -8.86
N GLY A 32 -9.55 10.86 -8.87
CA GLY A 32 -8.84 11.41 -10.03
C GLY A 32 -7.65 10.55 -10.49
N GLN A 33 -6.86 10.04 -9.55
CA GLN A 33 -5.78 9.09 -9.83
C GLN A 33 -6.32 7.77 -10.39
N SER A 34 -7.46 7.26 -9.88
CA SER A 34 -8.11 6.06 -10.41
C SER A 34 -8.59 6.25 -11.85
N MET A 35 -9.25 7.38 -12.13
CA MET A 35 -9.67 7.76 -13.49
C MET A 35 -8.46 7.88 -14.43
N SER A 36 -7.38 8.50 -13.95
CA SER A 36 -6.14 8.65 -14.73
C SER A 36 -5.49 7.29 -15.02
N ARG A 37 -5.50 6.34 -14.08
CA ARG A 37 -5.03 4.97 -14.30
C ARG A 37 -5.84 4.27 -15.39
N LEU A 38 -7.17 4.40 -15.36
CA LEU A 38 -8.06 3.83 -16.38
C LEU A 38 -7.88 4.47 -17.77
N ALA A 39 -7.45 5.74 -17.80
CA ALA A 39 -7.21 6.47 -19.04
C ALA A 39 -5.88 6.12 -19.71
N ASN A 40 -4.95 5.48 -18.99
CA ASN A 40 -3.64 5.11 -19.51
C ASN A 40 -3.60 3.63 -19.92
N PRO A 41 -2.86 3.27 -20.98
CA PRO A 41 -2.67 1.88 -21.34
C PRO A 41 -1.92 1.09 -20.25
N TYR A 42 -2.35 -0.13 -19.99
CA TYR A 42 -1.69 -1.00 -19.03
C TYR A 42 -0.59 -1.85 -19.68
N LYS A 43 0.64 -1.70 -19.19
CA LYS A 43 1.84 -2.43 -19.69
C LYS A 43 2.02 -2.27 -21.21
N LYS A 44 1.92 -3.36 -21.98
CA LYS A 44 2.13 -3.41 -23.43
C LYS A 44 0.83 -3.22 -24.23
N GLN A 45 -0.30 -2.99 -23.57
CA GLN A 45 -1.56 -2.76 -24.24
C GLN A 45 -1.52 -1.43 -25.00
N LYS A 46 -2.23 -1.37 -26.13
CA LYS A 46 -2.34 -0.17 -26.98
C LYS A 46 -3.69 0.54 -26.83
N TRP A 47 -4.49 0.13 -25.86
CA TRP A 47 -5.82 0.67 -25.59
C TRP A 47 -5.94 1.08 -24.12
N SER A 48 -6.92 1.94 -23.82
CA SER A 48 -7.32 2.34 -22.47
C SER A 48 -8.85 2.32 -22.36
N PHE A 49 -9.39 2.42 -21.15
CA PHE A 49 -10.83 2.41 -20.94
C PHE A 49 -11.51 3.72 -21.37
N GLY A 50 -10.75 4.80 -21.45
CA GLY A 50 -11.28 6.14 -21.69
C GLY A 50 -10.21 7.22 -21.61
N LYS A 51 -10.65 8.44 -21.36
CA LYS A 51 -9.81 9.62 -21.17
C LYS A 51 -10.36 10.50 -20.05
N VAL A 52 -9.47 11.25 -19.40
CA VAL A 52 -9.87 12.27 -18.42
C VAL A 52 -10.01 13.61 -19.16
N VAL A 53 -11.16 14.27 -19.01
CA VAL A 53 -11.46 15.60 -19.56
C VAL A 53 -11.99 16.47 -18.43
N GLY A 54 -11.16 17.38 -17.92
CA GLY A 54 -11.47 18.11 -16.69
C GLY A 54 -11.68 17.15 -15.52
N ASP A 55 -12.79 17.32 -14.79
CA ASP A 55 -13.18 16.49 -13.63
C ASP A 55 -14.07 15.28 -14.02
N GLN A 56 -14.00 14.85 -15.29
CA GLN A 56 -14.77 13.71 -15.80
C GLN A 56 -13.90 12.66 -16.48
N PHE A 57 -14.28 11.40 -16.29
CA PHE A 57 -13.81 10.28 -17.08
C PHE A 57 -14.79 10.00 -18.21
N VAL A 58 -14.30 10.04 -19.45
CA VAL A 58 -15.07 9.78 -20.68
C VAL A 58 -14.67 8.40 -21.19
N LEU A 59 -15.60 7.45 -21.17
CA LEU A 59 -15.38 6.11 -21.72
C LEU A 59 -15.20 6.17 -23.23
N ASN A 60 -14.31 5.30 -23.74
CA ASN A 60 -14.11 5.12 -25.17
C ASN A 60 -15.33 4.43 -25.81
N ASP A 61 -15.63 4.80 -27.06
CA ASP A 61 -16.80 4.26 -27.78
C ASP A 61 -16.69 2.75 -28.02
N ASP A 62 -15.49 2.24 -28.33
CA ASP A 62 -15.23 0.80 -28.47
C ASP A 62 -15.61 0.03 -27.19
N ILE A 63 -15.34 0.59 -26.01
CA ILE A 63 -15.71 -0.03 -24.73
C ILE A 63 -17.23 -0.02 -24.54
N LEU A 64 -17.90 1.06 -24.92
CA LEU A 64 -19.36 1.15 -24.86
C LEU A 64 -20.01 0.13 -25.80
N GLU A 65 -19.50 -0.01 -27.02
CA GLU A 65 -19.99 -0.97 -28.01
C GLU A 65 -19.84 -2.41 -27.51
N ILE A 66 -18.68 -2.77 -26.97
CA ILE A 66 -18.44 -4.11 -26.40
C ILE A 66 -19.45 -4.43 -25.28
N THR A 67 -19.86 -3.44 -24.48
CA THR A 67 -20.87 -3.65 -23.43
C THR A 67 -22.31 -3.79 -23.92
N GLN A 68 -22.57 -3.65 -25.23
CA GLN A 68 -23.88 -3.98 -25.80
C GLN A 68 -24.07 -5.51 -25.91
N ASN A 69 -22.98 -6.28 -25.97
CA ASN A 69 -23.04 -7.73 -25.85
C ASN A 69 -23.47 -8.10 -24.42
N THR A 70 -24.66 -8.69 -24.29
CA THR A 70 -25.28 -8.97 -22.99
C THR A 70 -24.48 -9.98 -22.16
N GLU A 71 -23.94 -11.02 -22.79
CA GLU A 71 -23.14 -12.04 -22.11
C GLU A 71 -21.84 -11.44 -21.56
N PHE A 72 -21.14 -10.66 -22.38
CA PHE A 72 -19.91 -10.00 -21.97
C PHE A 72 -20.15 -8.92 -20.91
N TYR A 73 -21.22 -8.13 -21.05
CA TYR A 73 -21.62 -7.16 -20.04
C TYR A 73 -21.91 -7.82 -18.69
N GLN A 74 -22.63 -8.94 -18.70
CA GLN A 74 -22.92 -9.70 -17.48
C GLN A 74 -21.63 -10.23 -16.85
N TYR A 75 -20.72 -10.81 -17.65
CA TYR A 75 -19.41 -11.23 -17.19
C TYR A 75 -18.61 -10.08 -16.53
N LEU A 76 -18.53 -8.92 -17.19
CA LEU A 76 -17.83 -7.75 -16.63
C LEU A 76 -18.46 -7.29 -15.32
N LYS A 77 -19.80 -7.21 -15.28
CA LYS A 77 -20.54 -6.81 -14.09
C LYS A 77 -20.24 -7.74 -12.93
N ASP A 78 -20.25 -9.05 -13.14
CA ASP A 78 -19.99 -10.03 -12.09
C ASP A 78 -18.55 -9.94 -11.57
N ARG A 79 -17.57 -9.64 -12.43
CA ARG A 79 -16.18 -9.43 -12.02
C ARG A 79 -16.00 -8.16 -11.18
N ILE A 80 -16.67 -7.06 -11.56
CA ILE A 80 -16.65 -5.82 -10.78
C ILE A 80 -17.35 -6.03 -9.43
N ASP A 81 -18.52 -6.69 -9.43
CA ASP A 81 -19.28 -6.95 -8.21
C ASP A 81 -18.48 -7.86 -7.26
N TYR A 82 -17.82 -8.90 -7.76
CA TYR A 82 -16.88 -9.71 -6.97
C TYR A 82 -15.78 -8.86 -6.34
N GLY A 83 -15.12 -7.99 -7.12
CA GLY A 83 -14.08 -7.10 -6.59
C GLY A 83 -14.59 -6.16 -5.49
N ILE A 84 -15.82 -5.65 -5.63
CA ILE A 84 -16.46 -4.79 -4.62
C ILE A 84 -16.81 -5.57 -3.34
N ILE A 85 -17.26 -6.83 -3.48
CA ILE A 85 -17.54 -7.72 -2.35
C ILE A 85 -16.25 -8.04 -1.60
N GLU A 86 -15.18 -8.38 -2.31
CA GLU A 86 -13.86 -8.62 -1.73
C GLU A 86 -13.32 -7.37 -1.04
N PHE A 87 -13.46 -6.19 -1.65
CA PHE A 87 -13.08 -4.94 -1.01
C PHE A 87 -13.84 -4.72 0.31
N ARG A 88 -15.17 -4.98 0.31
CA ARG A 88 -15.99 -4.85 1.52
C ARG A 88 -15.50 -5.77 2.64
N ARG A 89 -15.23 -7.03 2.31
CA ARG A 89 -14.83 -8.07 3.26
C ARG A 89 -13.47 -7.74 3.89
N THR A 90 -12.54 -7.25 3.08
CA THR A 90 -11.14 -7.08 3.48
C THR A 90 -10.86 -5.71 4.10
N TYR A 91 -11.42 -4.64 3.54
CA TYR A 91 -11.02 -3.26 3.88
C TYR A 91 -12.01 -2.50 4.75
N HIS A 92 -13.13 -3.14 5.14
CA HIS A 92 -14.16 -2.54 6.00
C HIS A 92 -14.49 -1.08 5.59
N PRO A 93 -15.35 -0.87 4.58
CA PRO A 93 -15.53 0.42 3.91
C PRO A 93 -15.74 1.63 4.82
N GLU A 94 -16.35 1.45 6.00
CA GLU A 94 -16.48 2.51 7.01
C GLU A 94 -15.12 3.03 7.51
N ARG A 95 -14.16 2.15 7.78
CA ARG A 95 -12.81 2.53 8.21
C ARG A 95 -12.05 3.23 7.10
N PHE A 96 -12.06 2.65 5.90
CA PHE A 96 -11.33 3.23 4.78
C PHE A 96 -11.95 4.56 4.31
N LEU A 97 -13.25 4.56 4.02
CA LEU A 97 -13.92 5.69 3.37
C LEU A 97 -14.33 6.80 4.35
N ALA A 98 -14.70 6.47 5.60
CA ALA A 98 -15.13 7.48 6.56
C ALA A 98 -13.99 7.91 7.51
N LYS A 99 -13.22 6.96 8.04
CA LYS A 99 -12.13 7.24 8.99
C LYS A 99 -10.78 7.52 8.31
N GLY A 100 -10.64 7.19 7.02
CA GLY A 100 -9.41 7.40 6.27
C GLY A 100 -8.31 6.38 6.59
N GLU A 101 -8.65 5.23 7.18
CA GLU A 101 -7.69 4.13 7.40
C GLU A 101 -7.27 3.54 6.05
N LYS A 102 -6.04 3.83 5.62
CA LYS A 102 -5.54 3.41 4.29
C LYS A 102 -4.99 1.97 4.28
N LEU A 103 -4.66 1.42 5.45
CA LEU A 103 -3.97 0.13 5.59
C LEU A 103 -4.72 -0.81 6.53
N VAL A 104 -4.69 -2.11 6.22
CA VAL A 104 -5.29 -3.18 7.00
C VAL A 104 -4.21 -4.15 7.43
N LEU A 105 -4.20 -4.50 8.71
CA LEU A 105 -3.23 -5.45 9.27
C LEU A 105 -3.24 -6.76 8.48
N TYR A 106 -2.05 -7.30 8.25
CA TYR A 106 -1.77 -8.57 7.60
C TYR A 106 -2.22 -8.67 6.13
N GLN A 107 -2.66 -7.57 5.52
CA GLN A 107 -2.88 -7.49 4.09
C GLN A 107 -1.58 -7.21 3.32
N ASN A 108 -1.57 -7.66 2.07
CA ASN A 108 -0.42 -7.53 1.18
C ASN A 108 -0.54 -6.27 0.33
N TYR A 109 0.54 -5.50 0.29
CA TYR A 109 0.67 -4.27 -0.47
C TYR A 109 1.93 -4.28 -1.31
N THR A 110 1.82 -3.86 -2.56
CA THR A 110 2.96 -3.46 -3.36
C THR A 110 3.36 -2.02 -3.00
N ARG A 111 4.59 -1.64 -3.34
CA ARG A 111 5.01 -0.23 -3.20
C ARG A 111 4.16 0.72 -4.04
N ASN A 112 3.65 0.27 -5.18
CA ASN A 112 2.75 1.06 -6.03
C ASN A 112 1.37 1.26 -5.39
N ASP A 113 0.89 0.28 -4.61
CA ASP A 113 -0.32 0.47 -3.81
C ASP A 113 -0.11 1.56 -2.77
N LEU A 114 1.03 1.56 -2.08
CA LEU A 114 1.34 2.56 -1.07
C LEU A 114 1.56 3.96 -1.66
N ILE A 115 2.24 4.08 -2.81
CA ILE A 115 2.38 5.35 -3.55
C ILE A 115 1.00 5.94 -3.86
N PHE A 116 0.05 5.09 -4.29
CA PHE A 116 -1.31 5.52 -4.62
C PHE A 116 -2.12 5.85 -3.37
N LEU A 117 -2.17 4.94 -2.40
CA LEU A 117 -2.98 5.11 -1.19
C LEU A 117 -2.54 6.33 -0.38
N PHE A 118 -1.25 6.57 -0.26
CA PHE A 118 -0.71 7.72 0.47
C PHE A 118 -0.49 8.95 -0.41
N GLU A 119 -0.93 8.91 -1.67
CA GLU A 119 -0.89 10.04 -2.60
C GLU A 119 0.52 10.66 -2.66
N ALA A 120 1.54 9.81 -2.71
CA ALA A 120 2.93 10.18 -2.44
C ALA A 120 3.54 11.17 -3.46
N GLY A 121 2.81 11.53 -4.52
CA GLY A 121 3.24 12.52 -5.52
C GLY A 121 4.41 12.06 -6.38
N VAL A 122 4.78 10.78 -6.32
CA VAL A 122 5.90 10.20 -7.06
C VAL A 122 5.44 9.17 -8.10
N LYS A 123 6.27 8.93 -9.11
CA LYS A 123 6.00 7.94 -10.15
C LYS A 123 6.00 6.52 -9.58
N GLU A 124 5.09 5.68 -10.05
CA GLU A 124 5.11 4.24 -9.78
C GLU A 124 6.47 3.60 -10.14
N GLY A 125 6.95 2.69 -9.30
CA GLY A 125 8.27 2.06 -9.43
C GLY A 125 9.47 2.91 -9.01
N SER A 126 9.24 4.12 -8.48
CA SER A 126 10.31 4.98 -7.92
C SER A 126 10.79 4.52 -6.55
N TRP A 127 9.92 3.94 -5.72
CA TRP A 127 10.29 3.38 -4.42
C TRP A 127 11.07 2.07 -4.60
N ARG A 128 12.40 2.16 -4.48
CA ARG A 128 13.33 1.02 -4.65
C ARG A 128 14.07 0.66 -3.37
N GLU A 129 14.25 1.63 -2.49
CA GLU A 129 14.99 1.50 -1.23
C GLU A 129 14.20 0.73 -0.15
N GLY A 130 14.92 0.31 0.89
CA GLY A 130 14.34 -0.34 2.07
C GLY A 130 13.46 0.58 2.93
N VAL A 131 13.53 1.91 2.73
CA VAL A 131 12.63 2.86 3.38
C VAL A 131 12.12 3.87 2.35
N SER A 132 10.84 4.21 2.45
CA SER A 132 10.24 5.32 1.68
C SER A 132 9.37 6.18 2.59
N ARG A 133 8.98 7.36 2.11
CA ARG A 133 8.21 8.34 2.90
C ARG A 133 7.12 8.97 2.05
N ALA A 134 5.99 9.27 2.67
CA ALA A 134 4.90 10.08 2.10
C ALA A 134 4.29 10.93 3.23
N GLY A 135 4.49 12.24 3.19
CA GLY A 135 4.16 13.12 4.31
C GLY A 135 4.85 12.67 5.61
N ASN A 136 4.06 12.49 6.67
CA ASN A 136 4.53 12.01 7.97
C ASN A 136 4.56 10.47 8.10
N HIS A 137 4.32 9.73 7.01
CA HIS A 137 4.35 8.27 7.01
C HIS A 137 5.68 7.75 6.48
N TYR A 138 6.35 6.92 7.27
CA TYR A 138 7.59 6.24 6.91
C TYR A 138 7.29 4.75 6.74
N PHE A 139 7.72 4.19 5.63
CA PHE A 139 7.43 2.81 5.23
C PHE A 139 8.72 2.01 5.30
N LEU A 140 8.82 1.07 6.25
CA LEU A 140 9.96 0.16 6.38
C LEU A 140 9.65 -1.11 5.59
N PHE A 141 10.40 -1.37 4.53
CA PHE A 141 10.28 -2.57 3.68
C PHE A 141 11.37 -3.58 4.02
N VAL A 142 10.97 -4.69 4.61
CA VAL A 142 11.87 -5.74 5.09
C VAL A 142 11.67 -7.02 4.30
N ASN A 143 12.78 -7.58 3.79
CA ASN A 143 12.82 -8.95 3.30
C ASN A 143 13.45 -9.81 4.39
N LEU A 144 12.69 -10.77 4.94
CA LEU A 144 13.14 -11.62 6.05
C LEU A 144 14.19 -12.63 5.57
N ASN A 145 13.96 -13.28 4.42
CA ASN A 145 14.98 -14.10 3.77
C ASN A 145 15.65 -13.29 2.67
N LYS A 146 16.93 -12.95 2.88
CA LYS A 146 17.78 -12.51 1.78
C LYS A 146 18.28 -13.78 1.08
N SER A 147 18.08 -13.84 -0.23
CA SER A 147 18.40 -15.00 -1.06
C SER A 147 19.83 -15.53 -0.81
N GLU A 148 20.07 -16.81 -1.14
CA GLU A 148 21.34 -17.55 -0.97
C GLU A 148 22.60 -16.85 -1.55
N LYS A 149 22.43 -15.76 -2.30
CA LYS A 149 23.50 -14.93 -2.87
C LYS A 149 24.09 -13.89 -1.90
N VAL A 150 23.59 -13.81 -0.67
CA VAL A 150 24.06 -12.86 0.33
C VAL A 150 24.93 -13.58 1.36
N GLU A 151 26.20 -13.18 1.47
CA GLU A 151 27.21 -13.77 2.36
C GLU A 151 26.67 -13.92 3.80
N GLU A 152 26.99 -15.02 4.49
CA GLU A 152 26.48 -15.37 5.83
C GLU A 152 26.58 -14.24 6.87
N HIS A 153 27.58 -13.35 6.76
CA HIS A 153 27.77 -12.22 7.67
C HIS A 153 26.81 -11.03 7.44
N LEU A 154 26.02 -11.06 6.37
CA LEU A 154 24.95 -10.10 6.06
C LEU A 154 23.56 -10.62 6.45
N GLN A 155 23.46 -11.87 6.91
CA GLN A 155 22.23 -12.44 7.46
C GLN A 155 21.92 -11.83 8.83
N TYR A 156 20.63 -11.75 9.19
CA TYR A 156 20.12 -11.31 10.50
C TYR A 156 20.16 -9.80 10.84
N LYS A 157 20.13 -8.91 9.84
CA LYS A 157 19.98 -7.46 10.12
C LYS A 157 18.57 -7.08 10.57
N ASP A 158 17.56 -7.77 10.05
CA ASP A 158 16.16 -7.49 10.30
C ASP A 158 15.47 -8.79 10.71
N TYR A 159 14.94 -8.86 11.93
CA TYR A 159 14.37 -10.09 12.48
C TYR A 159 13.36 -9.81 13.58
N PHE A 160 12.47 -10.78 13.82
CA PHE A 160 11.60 -10.75 14.98
C PHE A 160 12.35 -11.13 16.25
N ILE A 161 12.25 -10.30 17.28
CA ILE A 161 12.71 -10.63 18.63
C ILE A 161 11.65 -11.48 19.33
N ASP A 162 10.38 -11.07 19.19
CA ASP A 162 9.19 -11.78 19.64
C ASP A 162 7.97 -11.29 18.81
N GLN A 163 6.75 -11.75 19.14
CA GLN A 163 5.54 -11.34 18.42
C GLN A 163 5.24 -9.84 18.45
N ARG A 164 5.79 -9.09 19.42
CA ARG A 164 5.54 -7.65 19.61
C ARG A 164 6.79 -6.80 19.38
N HIS A 165 7.97 -7.38 19.20
CA HIS A 165 9.21 -6.65 19.01
C HIS A 165 9.96 -7.09 17.75
N PHE A 166 10.41 -6.10 16.98
CA PHE A 166 11.16 -6.29 15.75
C PHE A 166 12.49 -5.56 15.83
N HIS A 167 13.57 -6.24 15.46
CA HIS A 167 14.87 -5.63 15.26
C HIS A 167 15.01 -5.18 13.81
N TRP A 168 15.42 -3.94 13.59
CA TRP A 168 15.64 -3.38 12.26
C TRP A 168 16.95 -2.58 12.21
N GLN A 169 17.71 -2.75 11.13
CA GLN A 169 18.91 -1.94 10.90
C GLN A 169 18.65 -0.83 9.88
N SER A 170 19.02 0.39 10.24
CA SER A 170 18.86 1.56 9.36
C SER A 170 19.79 1.55 8.15
N GLN A 171 19.57 2.47 7.20
CA GLN A 171 20.54 2.73 6.13
C GLN A 171 21.90 3.13 6.71
N ASN A 172 22.99 2.72 6.03
CA ASN A 172 24.37 2.83 6.49
C ASN A 172 24.79 4.21 7.02
N GLN A 173 24.22 5.30 6.51
CA GLN A 173 24.60 6.67 6.94
C GLN A 173 23.77 7.20 8.11
N THR A 174 22.74 6.48 8.54
CA THR A 174 21.86 6.94 9.61
C THR A 174 22.59 6.81 10.94
N SER A 175 22.80 7.94 11.60
CA SER A 175 23.30 8.02 12.97
C SER A 175 22.26 8.56 13.93
N HIS A 176 22.46 8.34 15.23
CA HIS A 176 21.64 8.95 16.29
C HIS A 176 21.59 10.48 16.17
N GLU A 177 22.66 11.12 15.70
CA GLU A 177 22.74 12.57 15.51
C GLU A 177 22.15 13.06 14.18
N SER A 178 21.95 12.15 13.21
CA SER A 178 21.43 12.51 11.90
C SER A 178 19.95 12.91 11.97
N SER A 179 19.50 13.77 11.05
CA SER A 179 18.09 14.17 10.98
C SER A 179 17.14 12.98 10.83
N VAL A 180 17.55 11.94 10.09
CA VAL A 180 16.79 10.70 9.91
C VAL A 180 16.76 9.86 11.19
N GLY A 181 17.89 9.70 11.88
CA GLY A 181 17.94 8.98 13.16
C GLY A 181 17.09 9.66 14.23
N GLN A 182 17.17 10.99 14.31
CA GLN A 182 16.33 11.81 15.18
C GLN A 182 14.83 11.68 14.85
N ASN A 183 14.47 11.53 13.57
CA ASN A 183 13.09 11.24 13.19
C ASN A 183 12.61 9.88 13.67
N TYR A 184 13.48 8.85 13.74
CA TYR A 184 13.11 7.55 14.31
C TYR A 184 12.98 7.61 15.83
N ILE A 185 13.92 8.25 16.53
CA ILE A 185 13.92 8.33 18.00
C ILE A 185 12.72 9.12 18.50
N TYR A 186 12.45 10.29 17.90
CA TYR A 186 11.40 11.22 18.32
C TYR A 186 10.17 11.17 17.41
N HIS A 187 9.87 10.00 16.83
CA HIS A 187 8.84 9.88 15.80
C HIS A 187 7.45 10.25 16.36
N LYS A 188 7.15 9.86 17.60
CA LYS A 188 5.85 10.12 18.24
C LYS A 188 5.64 11.62 18.49
N GLU A 189 6.65 12.28 19.03
CA GLU A 189 6.64 13.71 19.30
C GLU A 189 6.52 14.54 18.02
N ARG A 190 7.08 14.03 16.91
CA ARG A 190 7.02 14.66 15.58
C ARG A 190 5.78 14.28 14.78
N GLY A 191 4.88 13.45 15.31
CA GLY A 191 3.71 12.95 14.59
C GLY A 191 4.07 12.11 13.35
N ILE A 192 5.24 11.44 13.38
CA ILE A 192 5.72 10.55 12.33
C ILE A 192 5.24 9.13 12.63
N HIS A 193 4.51 8.56 11.68
CA HIS A 193 4.00 7.19 11.72
C HIS A 193 4.99 6.25 11.03
N ILE A 194 5.51 5.27 11.75
CA ILE A 194 6.43 4.28 11.22
C ILE A 194 5.66 2.98 10.95
N HIS A 195 5.56 2.59 9.69
CA HIS A 195 4.82 1.41 9.24
C HIS A 195 5.78 0.27 8.86
N LEU A 196 5.56 -0.92 9.42
CA LEU A 196 6.39 -2.10 9.11
C LEU A 196 5.73 -2.99 8.06
N PHE A 197 6.46 -3.24 6.97
CA PHE A 197 6.06 -4.10 5.87
C PHE A 197 7.10 -5.20 5.68
N VAL A 198 6.68 -6.46 5.75
CA VAL A 198 7.58 -7.61 5.66
C VAL A 198 7.20 -8.52 4.50
N ARG A 199 8.19 -9.23 3.95
CA ARG A 199 7.94 -10.40 3.11
C ARG A 199 9.03 -11.43 3.34
N LYS A 200 8.67 -12.69 3.19
CA LYS A 200 9.62 -13.80 3.31
C LYS A 200 10.55 -13.86 2.11
N PHE A 201 9.99 -13.87 0.91
CA PHE A 201 10.73 -13.92 -0.35
C PHE A 201 10.47 -12.68 -1.18
N ASP A 202 11.46 -12.28 -1.99
CA ASP A 202 11.31 -11.12 -2.86
C ASP A 202 10.63 -11.43 -4.19
N GLN A 203 10.79 -12.66 -4.68
CA GLN A 203 10.19 -13.17 -5.90
C GLN A 203 9.72 -14.62 -5.75
N MET A 204 8.65 -14.97 -6.46
CA MET A 204 8.19 -16.35 -6.62
C MET A 204 7.64 -16.52 -8.03
N HIS A 205 8.02 -17.59 -8.73
CA HIS A 205 7.61 -17.87 -10.13
C HIS A 205 7.83 -16.68 -11.09
N GLY A 206 8.94 -15.94 -10.94
CA GLY A 206 9.26 -14.78 -11.78
C GLY A 206 8.43 -13.53 -11.49
N MET A 207 7.63 -13.51 -10.42
CA MET A 207 6.85 -12.36 -9.98
C MET A 207 7.38 -11.81 -8.66
N THR A 208 7.57 -10.49 -8.59
CA THR A 208 7.89 -9.80 -7.34
C THR A 208 6.73 -9.93 -6.36
N LEU A 209 7.01 -10.47 -5.17
CA LEU A 209 6.00 -10.61 -4.13
C LEU A 209 5.70 -9.28 -3.43
N PRO A 210 4.43 -9.02 -3.07
CA PRO A 210 4.06 -7.88 -2.25
C PRO A 210 4.61 -8.02 -0.82
N PHE A 211 4.50 -6.94 -0.04
CA PHE A 211 4.82 -6.95 1.38
C PHE A 211 3.55 -7.01 2.22
N MET A 212 3.56 -7.82 3.26
CA MET A 212 2.53 -7.86 4.29
C MET A 212 2.71 -6.71 5.27
N TYR A 213 1.63 -5.98 5.56
CA TYR A 213 1.64 -4.93 6.57
C TYR A 213 1.46 -5.50 7.99
N LEU A 214 2.39 -5.20 8.90
CA LEU A 214 2.33 -5.67 10.29
C LEU A 214 1.80 -4.64 11.29
N GLY A 215 1.53 -3.42 10.84
CA GLY A 215 1.07 -2.34 11.71
C GLY A 215 2.09 -1.22 11.88
N GLU A 216 1.67 -0.21 12.65
CA GLU A 216 2.57 0.83 13.14
C GLU A 216 3.47 0.30 14.26
N VAL A 217 4.66 0.90 14.37
CA VAL A 217 5.65 0.57 15.37
C VAL A 217 6.11 1.79 16.15
N ASP A 218 6.41 1.58 17.43
CA ASP A 218 6.98 2.56 18.33
C ASP A 218 8.46 2.29 18.58
N TYR A 219 9.29 3.34 18.61
CA TYR A 219 10.69 3.25 19.01
C TYR A 219 10.80 2.78 20.47
N VAL A 220 11.66 1.80 20.75
CA VAL A 220 11.96 1.33 22.11
C VAL A 220 13.38 1.72 22.52
N SER A 221 14.36 1.31 21.72
CA SER A 221 15.76 1.57 21.97
C SER A 221 16.57 1.38 20.68
N SER A 222 17.80 1.86 20.68
CA SER A 222 18.74 1.58 19.60
C SER A 222 20.18 1.60 20.08
N TYR A 223 21.04 0.92 19.34
CA TYR A 223 22.49 0.89 19.58
C TYR A 223 23.24 0.79 18.26
N GLY A 224 24.55 1.03 18.32
CA GLY A 224 25.38 1.18 17.12
C GLY A 224 25.04 2.48 16.38
N ASP A 225 25.98 2.94 15.58
CA ASP A 225 25.85 4.18 14.84
C ASP A 225 26.38 3.95 13.42
N LYS A 226 25.70 4.48 12.40
CA LYS A 226 26.06 4.30 10.98
C LYS A 226 26.35 2.82 10.59
N PRO A 227 25.36 1.91 10.66
CA PRO A 227 23.94 2.17 10.88
C PRO A 227 23.48 1.99 12.34
N MET A 228 22.36 2.63 12.67
CA MET A 228 21.61 2.35 13.91
C MET A 228 20.91 0.98 13.83
N ASN A 229 20.98 0.23 14.91
CA ASN A 229 20.17 -0.97 15.15
C ASN A 229 19.03 -0.61 16.09
N ILE A 230 17.79 -0.66 15.60
CA ILE A 230 16.61 -0.15 16.30
C ILE A 230 15.71 -1.32 16.71
N LYS A 231 15.32 -1.32 17.98
CA LYS A 231 14.23 -2.15 18.49
C LYS A 231 12.92 -1.39 18.37
N TRP A 232 12.03 -1.92 17.53
CA TRP A 232 10.68 -1.45 17.32
C TRP A 232 9.69 -2.29 18.12
N ARG A 233 8.66 -1.67 18.70
CA ARG A 233 7.51 -2.34 19.32
C ARG A 233 6.30 -2.19 18.42
N LEU A 234 5.75 -3.30 17.93
CA LEU A 234 4.50 -3.31 17.18
C LEU A 234 3.34 -2.89 18.08
N HIS A 235 2.41 -2.08 17.55
CA HIS A 235 1.18 -1.71 18.25
C HIS A 235 0.29 -2.93 18.52
N HIS A 236 0.24 -3.86 17.56
CA HIS A 236 -0.44 -5.14 17.64
C HIS A 236 0.56 -6.30 17.55
N PRO A 237 0.48 -7.33 18.41
CA PRO A 237 1.34 -8.50 18.26
C PRO A 237 1.01 -9.22 16.95
N VAL A 238 2.02 -9.81 16.32
CA VAL A 238 1.82 -10.70 15.18
C VAL A 238 1.11 -11.98 15.67
N PRO A 239 -0.01 -12.38 15.04
CA PRO A 239 -0.72 -13.62 15.38
C PRO A 239 0.22 -14.81 15.31
N GLU A 240 0.07 -15.78 16.22
CA GLU A 240 1.00 -16.89 16.40
C GLU A 240 1.26 -17.68 15.10
N ASP A 241 0.21 -18.08 14.39
CA ASP A 241 0.35 -18.83 13.13
C ASP A 241 1.16 -18.05 12.09
N LEU A 242 0.90 -16.74 11.99
CA LEU A 242 1.61 -15.87 11.06
C LEU A 242 3.06 -15.65 11.49
N TYR A 243 3.29 -15.46 12.79
CA TYR A 243 4.62 -15.32 13.36
C TYR A 243 5.48 -16.55 13.06
N ILE A 244 4.95 -17.74 13.29
CA ILE A 244 5.61 -19.02 13.01
C ILE A 244 5.96 -19.16 11.53
N ASP A 245 5.09 -18.76 10.61
CA ASP A 245 5.37 -18.80 9.17
C ASP A 245 6.49 -17.83 8.76
N LEU A 246 6.53 -16.64 9.38
CA LEU A 246 7.49 -15.58 9.05
C LEU A 246 8.91 -15.84 9.58
N ILE A 247 9.07 -16.57 10.68
CA ILE A 247 10.39 -16.86 11.27
C ILE A 247 11.00 -18.19 10.81
N ARG A 248 10.21 -19.06 10.17
CA ARG A 248 10.69 -20.32 9.58
C ARG A 248 11.30 -20.10 8.21
#